data_AF-A0A7S3HVF0-F1
#
_entry.id   AF-A0A7S3HVF0-F1
#
_cell.length_a   1.000
_cell.length_b   1.000
_cell.length_c   1.000
_cell.angle_alpha   90.00
_cell.angle_beta   90.00
_cell.angle_gamma   90.00
#
_symmetry.space_group_name_H-M   'P 1'
#
loop_
_entity.id
_entity.type
_entity.pdbx_description
1 polymer ?
#
loop_
_entity_poly.entity_id
_entity_poly.type
_entity_poly.pdbx_seq_one_letter_code
_entity_poly.pdbx_strand_id
1 'polypeptide(L)'
;MEVVYDTGSDWLTIEGDNCRVCKGNTFNHENSASFKFLETVQSTNLSYGSAELKGLRASDQVCLPKSNDLKGSEEGVCLEEFEFFLVSEQEGLTSRIDGVLGLSRSKLPANLEKEWRGIGPLYVKHLAKAGLIKENTFSFFLESYSDNKALTSFIDIGTPVEEHMRPGQPIVWFKLKPHMYWMVTNVSAVRFTTQNGSIDKNKEYKWLKKGKHGYDAIFDSGTSLTMVPQDLYEMVLSKLLREGGNIHWEKQDQMYLVNCKTGAKKLPSLELLIDNYWVEMRPQDYLVQ
;
A
#
# COMPACT_ATOMS: atom_id res chain seq x y z
N MET A 1 15.86 -11.39 1.54
CA MET A 1 15.44 -10.00 1.74
C MET A 1 13.96 -9.96 2.01
N GLU A 2 13.57 -9.33 3.11
CA GLU A 2 12.20 -9.04 3.50
C GLU A 2 11.86 -7.62 3.07
N VAL A 3 10.97 -7.47 2.09
CA VAL A 3 10.62 -6.16 1.52
C VAL A 3 9.15 -5.84 1.72
N VAL A 4 8.83 -4.55 1.86
CA VAL A 4 7.44 -4.07 1.84
C VAL A 4 6.97 -3.94 0.39
N TYR A 5 5.87 -4.60 0.05
CA TYR A 5 5.21 -4.42 -1.24
C TYR A 5 4.36 -3.14 -1.18
N ASP A 6 4.80 -2.09 -1.87
CA ASP A 6 4.31 -0.73 -1.65
C ASP A 6 3.74 -0.11 -2.94
N THR A 7 2.42 0.04 -2.99
CA THR A 7 1.73 0.68 -4.13
C THR A 7 1.90 2.20 -4.19
N GLY A 8 2.48 2.82 -3.15
CA GLY A 8 2.85 4.24 -3.07
C GLY A 8 4.22 4.58 -3.66
N SER A 9 5.09 3.61 -3.96
CA SER A 9 6.43 3.84 -4.53
C SER A 9 6.68 3.05 -5.82
N ASP A 10 7.75 3.39 -6.57
CA ASP A 10 8.07 2.86 -7.90
C ASP A 10 9.35 2.04 -8.00
N TRP A 11 10.28 2.18 -7.04
CA TRP A 11 11.55 1.44 -7.07
C TRP A 11 11.50 0.20 -6.19
N LEU A 12 12.20 -0.84 -6.63
CA LEU A 12 12.80 -1.78 -5.69
C LEU A 12 14.01 -1.12 -5.03
N THR A 13 13.99 -1.03 -3.70
CA THR A 13 15.10 -0.57 -2.87
C THR A 13 15.55 -1.74 -2.00
N ILE A 14 16.86 -1.92 -1.85
CA ILE A 14 17.45 -2.98 -1.03
C ILE A 14 18.59 -2.38 -0.21
N GLU A 15 18.61 -2.65 1.10
CA GLU A 15 19.71 -2.28 1.99
C GLU A 15 21.00 -2.98 1.55
N GLY A 16 22.03 -2.20 1.20
CA GLY A 16 23.36 -2.72 0.84
C GLY A 16 24.22 -3.01 2.06
N ASP A 17 25.20 -3.90 1.92
CA ASP A 17 26.14 -4.27 2.99
C ASP A 17 27.04 -3.12 3.46
N ASN A 18 27.21 -2.09 2.63
CA ASN A 18 27.88 -0.85 2.99
C ASN A 18 26.99 0.13 3.80
N CYS A 19 25.71 -0.18 4.01
CA CYS A 19 24.79 0.70 4.73
C CYS A 19 24.97 0.63 6.25
N ARG A 20 25.42 1.75 6.84
CA ARG A 20 25.78 1.81 8.27
C ARG A 20 24.61 2.04 9.22
N VAL A 21 23.50 2.56 8.72
CA VAL A 21 22.30 2.93 9.51
C VAL A 21 21.11 2.02 9.23
N CYS A 22 21.28 1.10 8.27
CA CYS A 22 20.33 0.05 7.92
C CYS A 22 20.19 -0.95 9.06
N LYS A 23 18.99 -1.50 9.24
CA LYS A 23 18.63 -2.37 10.38
C LYS A 23 18.17 -3.76 9.97
N GLY A 24 17.85 -3.97 8.70
CA GLY A 24 17.50 -5.25 8.14
C GLY A 24 18.73 -6.09 7.80
N ASN A 25 18.49 -7.16 7.05
CA ASN A 25 19.52 -7.90 6.36
C ASN A 25 20.01 -7.09 5.16
N THR A 26 21.31 -7.14 4.93
CA THR A 26 21.94 -6.37 3.86
C THR A 26 22.38 -7.25 2.70
N PHE A 27 22.29 -6.69 1.50
CA PHE A 27 22.72 -7.32 0.27
C PHE A 27 24.21 -7.10 0.07
N ASN A 28 24.99 -8.17 0.21
CA ASN A 28 26.40 -8.17 -0.19
C ASN A 28 26.49 -8.47 -1.68
N HIS A 29 26.72 -7.41 -2.45
CA HIS A 29 26.82 -7.44 -3.90
C HIS A 29 28.06 -8.21 -4.42
N GLU A 30 29.13 -8.35 -3.62
CA GLU A 30 30.32 -9.13 -3.98
C GLU A 30 30.03 -10.64 -4.09
N ASN A 31 28.95 -11.11 -3.45
CA ASN A 31 28.52 -12.51 -3.52
C ASN A 31 27.70 -12.84 -4.78
N SER A 32 27.37 -11.86 -5.61
CA SER A 32 26.59 -12.05 -6.82
C SER A 32 27.44 -11.90 -8.08
N ALA A 33 27.48 -12.94 -8.90
CA ALA A 33 28.20 -12.92 -10.17
C ALA A 33 27.50 -12.10 -11.27
N SER A 34 26.19 -11.85 -11.12
CA SER A 34 25.36 -11.09 -12.07
C SER A 34 25.23 -9.60 -11.71
N PHE A 35 25.71 -9.21 -10.52
CA PHE A 35 25.62 -7.83 -10.06
C PHE A 35 26.41 -6.85 -10.91
N LYS A 36 25.79 -5.70 -11.22
CA LYS A 36 26.42 -4.59 -11.94
C LYS A 36 25.95 -3.26 -11.36
N PHE A 37 26.89 -2.37 -11.04
CA PHE A 37 26.55 -0.95 -10.87
C PHE A 37 26.18 -0.36 -12.22
N LEU A 38 25.01 0.29 -12.31
CA LEU A 38 24.57 1.01 -13.50
C LEU A 38 25.10 2.45 -13.53
N GLU A 39 25.42 2.98 -12.35
CA GLU A 39 26.05 4.28 -12.17
C GLU A 39 27.15 4.15 -11.11
N THR A 40 28.37 4.58 -11.42
CA THR A 40 29.55 4.38 -10.54
C THR A 40 29.99 5.63 -9.79
N VAL A 41 29.40 6.80 -10.07
CA VAL A 41 29.93 8.10 -9.57
C VAL A 41 28.86 8.99 -8.92
N GLN A 42 27.57 8.73 -9.11
CA GLN A 42 26.51 9.59 -8.61
C GLN A 42 25.64 8.87 -7.59
N SER A 43 25.87 9.14 -6.30
CA SER A 43 24.88 8.85 -5.26
C SER A 43 23.60 9.60 -5.62
N THR A 44 22.50 8.87 -5.78
CA THR A 44 21.18 9.46 -6.02
C THR A 44 20.37 9.41 -4.74
N ASN A 45 19.54 10.43 -4.53
CA ASN A 45 18.62 10.49 -3.41
C ASN A 45 17.23 10.05 -3.90
N LEU A 46 16.62 9.12 -3.16
CA LEU A 46 15.23 8.74 -3.35
C LEU A 46 14.44 9.12 -2.10
N SER A 47 13.42 9.95 -2.25
CA SER A 47 12.50 10.33 -1.17
C SER A 47 11.14 9.68 -1.39
N TYR A 48 10.61 9.02 -0.37
CA TYR A 48 9.29 8.38 -0.36
C TYR A 48 8.57 8.67 0.95
N GLY A 49 7.48 9.44 0.91
CA GLY A 49 6.74 9.82 2.11
C GLY A 49 7.64 10.53 3.12
N SER A 50 7.87 9.89 4.27
CA SER A 50 8.77 10.36 5.34
C SER A 50 10.19 9.78 5.29
N ALA A 51 10.49 8.93 4.31
CA ALA A 51 11.78 8.27 4.18
C ALA A 51 12.67 8.93 3.13
N GLU A 52 13.96 9.02 3.43
CA GLU A 52 15.00 9.47 2.51
C GLU A 52 16.08 8.38 2.41
N LEU A 53 16.38 7.96 1.18
CA LEU A 53 17.35 6.93 0.89
C LEU A 53 18.45 7.52 0.01
N LYS A 54 19.70 7.19 0.32
CA LYS A 54 20.84 7.45 -0.56
C LYS A 54 21.47 6.15 -0.98
N GLY A 55 22.00 6.13 -2.20
CA GLY A 55 22.47 4.89 -2.79
C GLY A 55 22.80 5.03 -4.27
N LEU A 56 22.97 3.89 -4.92
CA LEU A 56 23.32 3.79 -6.33
C LEU A 56 22.32 2.90 -7.06
N ARG A 57 22.12 3.20 -8.34
CA ARG A 57 21.41 2.32 -9.25
C ARG A 57 22.28 1.11 -9.57
N ALA A 58 21.71 -0.07 -9.37
CA ALA A 58 22.36 -1.34 -9.64
C ALA A 58 21.42 -2.24 -10.44
N SER A 59 21.98 -3.29 -11.02
CA SER A 59 21.26 -4.33 -11.73
C SER A 59 21.74 -5.67 -11.24
N ASP A 60 20.81 -6.59 -11.03
CA ASP A 60 21.11 -7.98 -10.70
C ASP A 60 19.91 -8.88 -11.04
N GLN A 61 20.07 -10.18 -10.86
CA GLN A 61 18.96 -11.12 -10.85
C GLN A 61 18.08 -10.86 -9.62
N VAL A 62 16.79 -10.64 -9.84
CA VAL A 62 15.79 -10.49 -8.76
C VAL A 62 14.76 -11.60 -8.89
N CYS A 63 14.57 -12.34 -7.81
CA CYS A 63 13.69 -13.51 -7.80
C CYS A 63 12.52 -13.33 -6.83
N LEU A 64 11.33 -13.70 -7.28
CA LEU A 64 10.24 -14.03 -6.38
C LEU A 64 10.50 -15.42 -5.77
N PRO A 65 10.24 -15.59 -4.47
CA PRO A 65 10.40 -16.88 -3.83
C PRO A 65 9.46 -17.90 -4.48
N LYS A 66 9.84 -19.18 -4.35
CA LYS A 66 8.96 -20.28 -4.69
C LYS A 66 7.62 -20.14 -3.97
N SER A 67 6.52 -20.21 -4.72
CA SER A 67 5.18 -20.34 -4.16
C SER A 67 4.69 -21.77 -4.33
N ASN A 68 3.99 -22.29 -3.32
CA ASN A 68 3.35 -23.60 -3.38
C ASN A 68 2.25 -23.65 -4.46
N ASP A 69 1.72 -22.49 -4.86
CA ASP A 69 0.65 -22.37 -5.85
C ASP A 69 1.17 -22.29 -7.30
N LEU A 70 2.48 -22.07 -7.48
CA LEU A 70 3.12 -22.07 -8.78
C LEU A 70 3.59 -23.49 -9.14
N LYS A 71 2.69 -24.28 -9.75
CA LYS A 71 3.06 -25.58 -10.33
C LYS A 71 4.17 -25.40 -11.36
N GLY A 72 5.36 -25.95 -11.07
CA GLY A 72 6.51 -25.95 -11.98
C GLY A 72 7.61 -24.92 -11.69
N SER A 73 7.49 -24.07 -10.67
CA SER A 73 8.56 -23.15 -10.27
C SER A 73 9.37 -23.72 -9.10
N GLU A 74 10.10 -24.82 -9.32
CA GLU A 74 10.95 -25.38 -8.26
C GLU A 74 12.04 -24.41 -7.78
N GLU A 75 12.36 -23.41 -8.60
CA GLU A 75 13.44 -22.42 -8.38
C GLU A 75 12.94 -20.98 -8.15
N GLY A 76 11.61 -20.75 -8.09
CA GLY A 76 11.03 -19.40 -8.06
C GLY A 76 10.93 -18.77 -9.45
N VAL A 77 10.57 -17.48 -9.51
CA VAL A 77 10.49 -16.71 -10.77
C VAL A 77 11.51 -15.59 -10.71
N CYS A 78 12.54 -15.69 -11.54
CA CYS A 78 13.65 -14.74 -11.58
C CYS A 78 13.61 -13.87 -12.83
N LEU A 79 13.89 -12.60 -12.64
CA LEU A 79 14.10 -11.63 -13.68
C LEU A 79 15.59 -11.27 -13.72
N GLU A 80 16.23 -11.55 -14.85
CA GLU A 80 17.63 -11.21 -15.08
C GLU A 80 17.81 -9.71 -15.28
N GLU A 81 18.96 -9.20 -14.85
CA GLU A 81 19.39 -7.82 -15.05
C GLU A 81 18.32 -6.77 -14.71
N PHE A 82 17.58 -7.01 -13.60
CA PHE A 82 16.59 -6.07 -13.14
C PHE A 82 17.27 -4.91 -12.40
N GLU A 83 16.93 -3.70 -12.79
CA GLU A 83 17.43 -2.50 -12.16
C GLU A 83 16.71 -2.23 -10.82
N PHE A 84 17.49 -1.97 -9.78
CA PHE A 84 17.02 -1.60 -8.45
C PHE A 84 17.95 -0.56 -7.81
N PHE A 85 17.55 -0.05 -6.65
CA PHE A 85 18.31 0.93 -5.90
C PHE A 85 18.99 0.29 -4.69
N LEU A 86 20.32 0.24 -4.71
CA LEU A 86 21.14 -0.28 -3.61
C LEU A 86 21.39 0.84 -2.59
N VAL A 87 20.76 0.74 -1.44
CA VAL A 87 20.76 1.75 -0.37
C VAL A 87 22.06 1.68 0.42
N SER A 88 22.72 2.82 0.60
CA SER A 88 23.91 2.99 1.44
C SER A 88 23.64 3.84 2.69
N GLU A 89 22.59 4.66 2.69
CA GLU A 89 22.12 5.42 3.85
C GLU A 89 20.60 5.54 3.83
N GLN A 90 19.95 5.51 4.99
CA GLN A 90 18.51 5.72 5.12
C GLN A 90 18.11 6.53 6.34
N GLU A 91 17.03 7.30 6.18
CA GLU A 91 16.30 7.98 7.25
C GLU A 91 14.80 7.68 7.09
N GLY A 92 14.05 7.65 8.19
CA GLY A 92 12.60 7.45 8.18
C GLY A 92 12.11 6.00 8.09
N LEU A 93 12.94 5.06 7.62
CA LEU A 93 12.67 3.62 7.72
C LEU A 93 13.14 3.11 9.10
N THR A 94 12.19 2.90 10.01
CA THR A 94 12.49 2.54 11.42
C THR A 94 12.25 1.06 11.75
N SER A 95 11.57 0.32 10.88
CA SER A 95 11.30 -1.11 11.00
C SER A 95 12.47 -1.96 10.51
N ARG A 96 12.53 -3.23 10.94
CA ARG A 96 13.46 -4.25 10.41
C ARG A 96 12.97 -4.75 9.05
N ILE A 97 12.93 -3.88 8.06
CA ILE A 97 12.67 -4.27 6.67
C ILE A 97 13.97 -4.09 5.90
N ASP A 98 14.24 -5.00 4.96
CA ASP A 98 15.47 -5.02 4.15
C ASP A 98 15.34 -4.10 2.92
N GLY A 99 14.15 -3.54 2.69
CA GLY A 99 13.86 -2.71 1.53
C GLY A 99 12.37 -2.56 1.23
N VAL A 100 12.08 -1.96 0.07
CA VAL A 100 10.73 -1.72 -0.44
C VAL A 100 10.66 -2.16 -1.89
N LEU A 101 9.63 -2.93 -2.24
CA LEU A 101 9.29 -3.22 -3.64
C LEU A 101 8.15 -2.30 -4.07
N GLY A 102 8.50 -1.25 -4.80
CA GLY A 102 7.54 -0.31 -5.37
C GLY A 102 6.64 -0.94 -6.43
N LEU A 103 5.33 -0.75 -6.27
CA LEU A 103 4.25 -1.28 -7.09
C LEU A 103 3.34 -0.19 -7.65
N SER A 104 3.81 1.05 -7.72
CA SER A 104 3.09 2.15 -8.36
C SER A 104 2.96 1.95 -9.88
N ARG A 105 2.28 2.88 -10.54
CA ARG A 105 1.91 2.80 -11.96
C ARG A 105 2.91 3.53 -12.83
N SER A 106 3.10 3.06 -14.06
CA SER A 106 3.95 3.74 -15.06
C SER A 106 3.27 4.95 -15.72
N LYS A 107 2.66 5.85 -14.94
CA LYS A 107 1.93 7.02 -15.43
C LYS A 107 2.39 8.27 -14.70
N LEU A 108 3.23 9.08 -15.35
CA LEU A 108 3.58 10.39 -14.79
C LEU A 108 2.39 11.35 -14.92
N PRO A 109 2.09 12.14 -13.89
CA PRO A 109 1.18 13.27 -14.03
C PRO A 109 1.78 14.29 -15.02
N ALA A 110 0.97 14.79 -15.96
CA ALA A 110 1.42 15.72 -16.99
C ALA A 110 2.08 17.01 -16.43
N ASN A 111 1.77 17.37 -15.19
CA ASN A 111 2.32 18.53 -14.48
C ASN A 111 3.63 18.24 -13.73
N LEU A 112 4.09 16.99 -13.66
CA LEU A 112 5.33 16.60 -12.96
C LEU A 112 6.47 16.22 -13.90
N GLU A 113 6.25 16.18 -15.22
CA GLU A 113 7.26 15.71 -16.19
C GLU A 113 8.58 16.50 -16.22
N LYS A 114 8.60 17.76 -15.75
CA LYS A 114 9.77 18.65 -15.87
C LYS A 114 10.74 18.62 -14.69
N GLU A 115 10.31 18.18 -13.51
CA GLU A 115 11.10 18.24 -12.27
C GLU A 115 11.20 16.88 -11.56
N TRP A 116 10.58 15.85 -12.11
CA TRP A 116 10.53 14.53 -11.50
C TRP A 116 11.63 13.62 -12.04
N ARG A 117 12.24 12.81 -11.17
CA ARG A 117 13.30 11.81 -11.48
C ARG A 117 12.86 10.65 -12.40
N GLY A 118 11.72 10.77 -13.07
CA GLY A 118 11.05 9.66 -13.77
C GLY A 118 10.44 8.61 -12.84
N ILE A 119 9.89 7.56 -13.45
CA ILE A 119 9.35 6.39 -12.75
C ILE A 119 10.43 5.31 -12.79
N GLY A 120 10.69 4.70 -11.62
CA GLY A 120 11.61 3.59 -11.48
C GLY A 120 11.21 2.35 -12.28
N PRO A 121 12.11 1.35 -12.36
CA PRO A 121 11.80 0.07 -12.97
C PRO A 121 10.68 -0.64 -12.20
N LEU A 122 9.52 -0.83 -12.84
CA LEU A 122 8.38 -1.50 -12.21
C LEU A 122 8.49 -3.01 -12.38
N TYR A 123 8.70 -3.74 -11.28
CA TYR A 123 9.04 -5.16 -11.31
C TYR A 123 7.98 -6.05 -11.98
N VAL A 124 6.71 -5.96 -11.56
CA VAL A 124 5.60 -6.75 -12.12
C VAL A 124 5.43 -6.51 -13.63
N LYS A 125 5.62 -5.27 -14.07
CA LYS A 125 5.58 -4.91 -15.49
C LYS A 125 6.71 -5.58 -16.28
N HIS A 126 7.91 -5.69 -15.71
CA HIS A 126 9.03 -6.38 -16.35
C HIS A 126 8.84 -7.90 -16.38
N LEU A 127 8.29 -8.50 -15.32
CA LEU A 127 7.90 -9.91 -15.33
C LEU A 127 6.91 -10.22 -16.46
N ALA A 128 5.88 -9.39 -16.63
CA ALA A 128 4.90 -9.56 -17.70
C ALA A 128 5.53 -9.36 -19.09
N LYS A 129 6.41 -8.36 -19.25
CA LYS A 129 7.13 -8.10 -20.50
C LYS A 129 8.07 -9.25 -20.87
N ALA A 130 8.67 -9.91 -19.88
CA ALA A 130 9.52 -11.08 -20.06
C ALA A 130 8.72 -12.38 -20.31
N GLY A 131 7.39 -12.34 -20.24
CA GLY A 131 6.54 -13.52 -20.39
C GLY A 131 6.57 -14.47 -19.19
N LEU A 132 7.09 -14.02 -18.04
CA LEU A 132 7.19 -14.82 -16.81
C LEU A 132 5.88 -14.87 -16.03
N ILE A 133 5.01 -13.88 -16.24
CA ILE A 133 3.62 -13.87 -15.76
C ILE A 133 2.68 -13.54 -16.91
N LYS A 134 1.45 -14.07 -16.83
CA LYS A 134 0.45 -13.94 -17.90
C LYS A 134 -0.08 -12.50 -18.04
N GLU A 135 -0.25 -11.80 -16.93
CA GLU A 135 -0.89 -10.49 -16.86
C GLU A 135 -0.05 -9.52 -16.03
N ASN A 136 -0.01 -8.26 -16.44
CA ASN A 136 0.64 -7.18 -15.67
C ASN A 136 -0.31 -6.68 -14.58
N THR A 137 -0.63 -7.56 -13.64
CA THR A 137 -1.56 -7.34 -12.53
C THR A 137 -0.99 -7.95 -11.26
N PHE A 138 -1.50 -7.50 -10.13
CA PHE A 138 -1.26 -8.09 -8.83
C PHE A 138 -2.48 -7.84 -7.93
N SER A 139 -2.67 -8.68 -6.92
CA SER A 139 -3.72 -8.54 -5.91
C SER A 139 -3.18 -8.82 -4.52
N PHE A 140 -3.75 -8.15 -3.52
CA PHE A 140 -3.38 -8.32 -2.13
C PHE A 140 -4.51 -8.98 -1.35
N PHE A 141 -4.14 -9.94 -0.51
CA PHE A 141 -4.91 -10.34 0.65
C PHE A 141 -4.11 -9.97 1.89
N LEU A 142 -4.62 -9.02 2.67
CA LEU A 142 -4.00 -8.57 3.91
C LEU A 142 -4.89 -9.01 5.07
N GLU A 143 -4.33 -9.82 5.95
CA GLU A 143 -5.03 -10.25 7.16
C GLU A 143 -5.19 -9.08 8.14
N SER A 144 -6.32 -9.02 8.85
CA SER A 144 -6.52 -8.01 9.89
C SER A 144 -5.60 -8.27 11.08
N TYR A 145 -5.00 -7.21 11.60
CA TYR A 145 -4.19 -7.26 12.83
C TYR A 145 -4.96 -7.79 14.05
N SER A 146 -6.30 -7.70 14.01
CA SER A 146 -7.19 -8.07 15.12
C SER A 146 -7.64 -9.53 15.10
N ASP A 147 -7.49 -10.22 13.97
CA ASP A 147 -7.86 -11.61 13.84
C ASP A 147 -6.70 -12.48 14.35
N ASN A 148 -6.79 -12.92 15.61
CA ASN A 148 -5.87 -13.87 16.26
C ASN A 148 -5.85 -15.27 15.58
N LYS A 149 -6.40 -15.41 14.38
CA LYS A 149 -6.28 -16.60 13.55
C LYS A 149 -5.05 -16.41 12.70
N ALA A 150 -4.13 -17.38 12.74
CA ALA A 150 -2.89 -17.39 11.99
C ALA A 150 -3.13 -17.55 10.47
N LEU A 151 -3.86 -16.63 9.86
CA LEU A 151 -3.91 -16.50 8.42
C LEU A 151 -2.68 -15.72 7.97
N THR A 152 -2.11 -16.14 6.85
CA THR A 152 -0.93 -15.53 6.26
C THR A 152 -1.40 -14.55 5.19
N SER A 153 -0.99 -13.29 5.30
CA SER A 153 -1.17 -12.32 4.20
C SER A 153 -0.38 -12.77 2.98
N PHE A 154 -0.91 -12.52 1.78
CA PHE A 154 -0.23 -12.88 0.53
C PHE A 154 -0.52 -11.89 -0.58
N ILE A 155 0.31 -11.98 -1.63
CA ILE A 155 0.18 -11.23 -2.86
C ILE A 155 0.12 -12.23 -4.02
N ASP A 156 -0.85 -12.08 -4.90
CA ASP A 156 -0.84 -12.75 -6.20
C ASP A 156 -0.15 -11.83 -7.21
N ILE A 157 0.84 -12.34 -7.93
CA ILE A 157 1.50 -11.61 -9.02
C ILE A 157 1.13 -12.30 -10.34
N GLY A 158 0.45 -11.56 -11.21
CA GLY A 158 -0.24 -12.09 -12.38
C GLY A 158 -1.76 -12.02 -12.23
N THR A 159 -2.47 -12.96 -12.85
CA THR A 159 -3.94 -13.03 -12.79
C THR A 159 -4.39 -13.23 -11.35
N PRO A 160 -5.30 -12.40 -10.80
CA PRO A 160 -5.85 -12.60 -9.46
C PRO A 160 -6.49 -13.97 -9.30
N VAL A 161 -6.27 -14.60 -8.15
CA VAL A 161 -6.82 -15.92 -7.82
C VAL A 161 -8.17 -15.75 -7.14
N GLU A 162 -9.24 -16.32 -7.72
CA GLU A 162 -10.62 -16.08 -7.24
C GLU A 162 -10.85 -16.70 -5.85
N GLU A 163 -10.21 -17.82 -5.55
CA GLU A 163 -10.27 -18.50 -4.25
C GLU A 163 -9.72 -17.64 -3.11
N HIS A 164 -8.87 -16.66 -3.43
CA HIS A 164 -8.31 -15.71 -2.49
C HIS A 164 -9.22 -14.50 -2.22
N MET A 165 -10.31 -14.36 -2.98
CA MET A 165 -11.27 -13.27 -2.85
C MET A 165 -12.38 -13.61 -1.84
N ARG A 166 -13.08 -12.57 -1.38
CA ARG A 166 -14.25 -12.76 -0.52
C ARG A 166 -15.33 -13.59 -1.27
N PRO A 167 -15.76 -14.76 -0.75
CA PRO A 167 -16.68 -15.63 -1.47
C PRO A 167 -17.99 -14.95 -1.86
N GLY A 168 -18.41 -15.14 -3.11
CA GLY A 168 -19.69 -14.66 -3.63
C GLY A 168 -19.80 -13.15 -3.81
N GLN A 169 -18.68 -12.42 -3.80
CA GLN A 169 -18.65 -10.98 -4.12
C GLN A 169 -17.90 -10.75 -5.43
N PRO A 170 -18.49 -10.04 -6.41
CA PRO A 170 -17.78 -9.70 -7.64
C PRO A 170 -16.70 -8.65 -7.39
N ILE A 171 -15.65 -8.67 -8.19
CA ILE A 171 -14.65 -7.60 -8.20
C ILE A 171 -15.29 -6.31 -8.70
N VAL A 172 -15.11 -5.23 -7.95
CA VAL A 172 -15.47 -3.88 -8.38
C VAL A 172 -14.23 -3.18 -8.93
N TRP A 173 -14.34 -2.68 -10.16
CA TRP A 173 -13.25 -1.98 -10.83
C TRP A 173 -13.49 -0.48 -10.83
N PHE A 174 -12.54 0.27 -10.27
CA PHE A 174 -12.55 1.73 -10.30
C PHE A 174 -11.73 2.27 -11.46
N LYS A 175 -12.21 3.37 -12.06
CA LYS A 175 -11.44 4.09 -13.08
C LYS A 175 -10.40 4.96 -12.39
N LEU A 176 -9.12 4.66 -12.63
CA LEU A 176 -8.03 5.41 -12.02
C LEU A 176 -7.74 6.72 -12.78
N LYS A 177 -7.39 7.77 -12.02
CA LYS A 177 -6.81 9.02 -12.55
C LYS A 177 -5.49 8.72 -13.27
N PRO A 178 -5.10 9.44 -14.34
CA PRO A 178 -3.76 9.29 -14.92
C PRO A 178 -2.70 9.87 -13.96
N HIS A 179 -2.24 9.03 -13.03
CA HIS A 179 -1.28 9.36 -11.97
C HIS A 179 -0.41 8.14 -11.67
N MET A 180 0.77 8.35 -11.09
CA MET A 180 1.65 7.25 -10.71
C MET A 180 1.07 6.42 -9.57
N TYR A 181 0.24 7.04 -8.74
CA TYR A 181 -0.44 6.38 -7.63
C TYR A 181 -1.69 5.65 -8.14
N TRP A 182 -2.12 4.64 -7.38
CA TRP A 182 -3.39 3.94 -7.56
C TRP A 182 -4.54 4.81 -7.07
N MET A 183 -4.76 5.90 -7.81
CA MET A 183 -5.61 7.01 -7.40
C MET A 183 -6.98 6.93 -8.07
N VAL A 184 -8.02 6.95 -7.25
CA VAL A 184 -9.41 7.18 -7.66
C VAL A 184 -9.79 8.62 -7.40
N THR A 185 -10.81 9.08 -8.12
CA THR A 185 -11.37 10.41 -7.91
C THR A 185 -12.77 10.30 -7.30
N ASN A 186 -13.31 11.42 -6.86
CA ASN A 186 -14.71 11.54 -6.49
C ASN A 186 -15.15 10.65 -5.31
N VAL A 187 -14.29 10.51 -4.29
CA VAL A 187 -14.73 10.07 -2.96
C VAL A 187 -15.66 11.15 -2.40
N SER A 188 -16.96 10.86 -2.40
CA SER A 188 -17.99 11.90 -2.40
C SER A 188 -18.95 11.86 -1.22
N ALA A 189 -18.95 10.77 -0.45
CA ALA A 189 -19.72 10.66 0.78
C ALA A 189 -19.09 9.69 1.78
N VAL A 190 -19.40 9.91 3.05
CA VAL A 190 -19.20 8.95 4.14
C VAL A 190 -20.57 8.53 4.65
N ARG A 191 -20.71 7.28 5.10
CA ARG A 191 -21.82 6.88 5.96
C ARG A 191 -21.33 5.91 7.03
N PHE A 192 -22.19 5.65 7.99
CA PHE A 192 -21.92 4.73 9.09
C PHE A 192 -23.02 3.68 9.16
N THR A 193 -22.63 2.41 9.23
CA THR A 193 -23.56 1.28 9.32
C THR A 193 -23.39 0.64 10.69
N THR A 194 -24.44 0.66 11.50
CA THR A 194 -24.36 0.10 12.87
C THR A 194 -24.22 -1.42 12.83
N GLN A 195 -23.82 -2.02 13.96
CA GLN A 195 -23.68 -3.48 14.10
C GLN A 195 -24.97 -4.26 13.77
N ASN A 196 -26.14 -3.61 13.88
CA ASN A 196 -27.42 -4.23 13.52
C ASN A 196 -27.75 -4.09 12.02
N GLY A 197 -26.80 -3.61 11.21
CA GLY A 197 -26.99 -3.34 9.78
C GLY A 197 -27.88 -2.14 9.48
N SER A 198 -28.23 -1.33 10.49
CA SER A 198 -29.06 -0.15 10.25
C SER A 198 -28.22 0.97 9.64
N ILE A 199 -28.71 1.48 8.51
CA ILE A 199 -28.17 2.64 7.81
C ILE A 199 -29.19 3.75 7.96
N ASP A 200 -28.82 4.84 8.61
CA ASP A 200 -29.62 6.05 8.52
C ASP A 200 -29.32 6.73 7.17
N LYS A 201 -30.20 6.52 6.19
CA LYS A 201 -30.06 7.13 4.85
C LYS A 201 -30.06 8.66 4.88
N ASN A 202 -30.58 9.28 5.95
CA ASN A 202 -30.49 10.73 6.15
C ASN A 202 -29.12 11.17 6.70
N LYS A 203 -28.26 10.23 7.06
CA LYS A 203 -26.87 10.44 7.50
C LYS A 203 -25.84 10.03 6.43
N GLU A 204 -26.25 9.93 5.17
CA GLU A 204 -25.29 9.93 4.06
C GLU A 204 -24.65 11.31 3.96
N TYR A 205 -23.42 11.40 4.41
CA TYR A 205 -22.67 12.63 4.55
C TYR A 205 -22.00 13.00 3.22
N LYS A 206 -22.84 13.44 2.26
CA LYS A 206 -22.50 13.81 0.86
C LYS A 206 -21.73 15.13 0.71
N TRP A 207 -21.30 15.73 1.82
CA TRP A 207 -20.56 17.00 1.83
C TRP A 207 -19.05 16.83 1.69
N LEU A 208 -18.54 15.61 1.46
CA LEU A 208 -17.16 15.43 0.99
C LEU A 208 -16.92 16.03 -0.39
N LYS A 209 -17.90 16.72 -0.99
CA LYS A 209 -17.68 17.48 -2.22
C LYS A 209 -17.06 18.84 -1.90
N LYS A 210 -15.78 19.01 -2.25
CA LYS A 210 -15.15 20.33 -2.34
C LYS A 210 -15.63 21.01 -3.63
N GLY A 211 -16.82 21.60 -3.59
CA GLY A 211 -17.49 22.15 -4.77
C GLY A 211 -18.22 21.08 -5.59
N LYS A 212 -17.91 20.95 -6.89
CA LYS A 212 -18.53 19.94 -7.77
C LYS A 212 -17.82 18.58 -7.77
N HIS A 213 -16.68 18.47 -7.09
CA HIS A 213 -15.82 17.29 -7.11
C HIS A 213 -15.65 16.72 -5.69
N GLY A 214 -15.71 15.39 -5.56
CA GLY A 214 -15.27 14.71 -4.32
C GLY A 214 -13.75 14.80 -4.12
N TYR A 215 -13.25 14.17 -3.07
CA TYR A 215 -11.81 14.05 -2.83
C TYR A 215 -11.19 12.96 -3.72
N ASP A 216 -9.90 13.10 -4.00
CA ASP A 216 -9.09 12.03 -4.56
C ASP A 216 -8.65 11.11 -3.41
N ALA A 217 -8.54 9.80 -3.68
CA ALA A 217 -8.00 8.82 -2.72
C ALA A 217 -6.96 7.93 -3.40
N ILE A 218 -5.98 7.49 -2.63
CA ILE A 218 -4.91 6.60 -3.07
C ILE A 218 -5.06 5.27 -2.33
N PHE A 219 -5.00 4.15 -3.06
CA PHE A 219 -4.81 2.83 -2.46
C PHE A 219 -3.32 2.56 -2.27
N ASP A 220 -2.89 2.58 -1.01
CA ASP A 220 -1.49 2.51 -0.60
C ASP A 220 -1.25 1.35 0.37
N SER A 221 -0.59 0.29 -0.08
CA SER A 221 -0.20 -0.86 0.75
C SER A 221 1.03 -0.59 1.63
N GLY A 222 1.80 0.47 1.36
CA GLY A 222 2.94 0.88 2.17
C GLY A 222 2.53 1.66 3.43
N THR A 223 1.29 2.14 3.50
CA THR A 223 0.77 2.91 4.64
C THR A 223 -0.22 2.08 5.47
N SER A 224 0.02 1.96 6.79
CA SER A 224 -0.83 1.13 7.66
C SER A 224 -2.14 1.78 8.10
N LEU A 225 -2.20 3.11 8.19
CA LEU A 225 -3.37 3.84 8.67
C LEU A 225 -4.15 4.48 7.52
N THR A 226 -5.48 4.52 7.63
CA THR A 226 -6.28 5.34 6.71
C THR A 226 -6.06 6.81 7.01
N MET A 227 -5.40 7.52 6.10
CA MET A 227 -5.16 8.95 6.22
C MET A 227 -6.31 9.74 5.59
N VAL A 228 -6.75 10.80 6.26
CA VAL A 228 -7.75 11.73 5.74
C VAL A 228 -7.26 13.18 5.90
N PRO A 229 -7.68 14.10 5.02
CA PRO A 229 -7.38 15.52 5.17
C PRO A 229 -7.73 16.07 6.55
N GLN A 230 -6.88 16.93 7.11
CA GLN A 230 -7.03 17.48 8.47
C GLN A 230 -8.39 18.17 8.69
N ASP A 231 -8.91 18.84 7.67
CA ASP A 231 -10.21 19.52 7.67
C ASP A 231 -11.39 18.54 7.72
N LEU A 232 -11.19 17.29 7.30
CA LEU A 232 -12.17 16.21 7.40
C LEU A 232 -12.01 15.36 8.66
N TYR A 233 -10.78 15.20 9.15
CA TYR A 233 -10.42 14.27 10.21
C TYR A 233 -11.32 14.38 11.46
N GLU A 234 -11.34 15.55 12.08
CA GLU A 234 -12.14 15.82 13.29
C GLU A 234 -13.64 15.59 13.07
N MET A 235 -14.12 15.98 11.89
CA MET A 235 -15.52 15.90 11.54
C MET A 235 -15.97 14.45 11.31
N VAL A 236 -15.21 13.67 10.56
CA VAL A 236 -15.51 12.26 10.29
C VAL A 236 -15.42 11.44 11.58
N LEU A 237 -14.34 11.59 12.35
CA LEU A 237 -14.16 10.78 13.56
C LEU A 237 -15.12 11.17 14.68
N SER A 238 -15.40 12.46 14.89
CA SER A 238 -16.41 12.85 15.89
C SER A 238 -17.80 12.30 15.55
N LYS A 239 -18.15 12.16 14.27
CA LYS A 239 -19.40 11.52 13.85
C LYS A 239 -19.36 10.01 14.05
N LEU A 240 -18.29 9.34 13.66
CA LEU A 240 -18.09 7.90 13.89
C LEU A 240 -18.27 7.56 15.37
N LEU A 241 -17.61 8.31 16.25
CA LEU A 241 -17.67 8.13 17.71
C LEU A 241 -19.07 8.39 18.27
N ARG A 242 -19.79 9.40 17.77
CA ARG A 242 -21.19 9.68 18.16
C ARG A 242 -22.14 8.57 17.72
N GLU A 243 -21.98 8.02 16.52
CA GLU A 243 -22.79 6.89 16.04
C GLU A 243 -22.52 5.61 16.85
N GLY A 244 -21.31 5.46 17.41
CA GLY A 244 -21.01 4.41 18.39
C GLY A 244 -21.75 4.56 19.74
N GLY A 245 -22.43 5.69 19.97
CA GLY A 245 -23.20 5.97 21.18
C GLY A 245 -22.32 6.28 22.39
N ASN A 246 -22.67 5.72 23.56
CA ASN A 246 -21.94 5.93 24.82
C ASN A 246 -20.62 5.13 24.84
N ILE A 247 -19.65 5.54 24.02
CA ILE A 247 -18.26 5.08 24.05
C ILE A 247 -17.43 6.20 24.65
N HIS A 248 -16.65 5.86 25.69
CA HIS A 248 -15.63 6.77 26.19
C HIS A 248 -14.45 6.77 25.23
N TRP A 249 -14.02 7.97 24.84
CA TRP A 249 -12.89 8.18 23.97
C TRP A 249 -12.07 9.37 24.45
N GLU A 250 -10.78 9.34 24.17
CA GLU A 250 -9.86 10.43 24.41
C GLU A 250 -9.03 10.67 23.15
N LYS A 251 -8.66 11.92 22.91
CA LYS A 251 -7.76 12.26 21.81
C LYS A 251 -6.33 12.27 22.33
N GLN A 252 -5.46 11.47 21.71
CA GLN A 252 -4.03 11.47 21.97
C GLN A 252 -3.30 11.73 20.64
N ASP A 253 -2.64 12.88 20.55
CA ASP A 253 -2.00 13.37 19.32
C ASP A 253 -2.96 13.41 18.12
N GLN A 254 -2.63 12.67 17.05
CA GLN A 254 -3.45 12.52 15.83
C GLN A 254 -4.25 11.22 15.84
N MET A 255 -4.58 10.67 17.03
CA MET A 255 -5.35 9.44 17.19
C MET A 255 -6.47 9.62 18.23
N TYR A 256 -7.50 8.79 18.13
CA TYR A 256 -8.51 8.64 19.17
C TYR A 256 -8.36 7.28 19.81
N LEU A 257 -8.20 7.29 21.13
CA LEU A 257 -8.20 6.08 21.93
C LEU A 257 -9.62 5.78 22.39
N VAL A 258 -10.01 4.51 22.29
CA VAL A 258 -11.29 4.00 22.74
C VAL A 258 -11.05 2.78 23.61
N ASN A 259 -11.95 2.49 24.54
CA ASN A 259 -11.86 1.25 25.32
C ASN A 259 -12.05 0.03 24.40
N CYS A 260 -11.08 -0.89 24.35
CA CYS A 260 -11.09 -2.02 23.43
C CYS A 260 -12.37 -2.88 23.52
N LYS A 261 -12.92 -3.08 24.73
CA LYS A 261 -14.11 -3.91 24.94
C LYS A 261 -15.38 -3.27 24.38
N THR A 262 -15.49 -1.94 24.46
CA THR A 262 -16.69 -1.22 24.00
C THR A 262 -16.54 -0.72 22.57
N GLY A 263 -15.35 -0.28 22.17
CA GLY A 263 -15.04 0.21 20.82
C GLY A 263 -15.35 -0.83 19.75
N ALA A 264 -14.74 -2.02 19.85
CA ALA A 264 -14.93 -3.09 18.87
C ALA A 264 -16.39 -3.57 18.76
N LYS A 265 -17.19 -3.44 19.82
CA LYS A 265 -18.58 -3.90 19.86
C LYS A 265 -19.61 -2.84 19.46
N LYS A 266 -19.26 -1.56 19.57
CA LYS A 266 -20.24 -0.48 19.43
C LYS A 266 -19.95 0.44 18.25
N LEU A 267 -18.70 0.57 17.83
CA LEU A 267 -18.38 1.41 16.69
C LEU A 267 -19.03 0.82 15.42
N PRO A 268 -19.60 1.67 14.56
CA PRO A 268 -20.22 1.23 13.31
C PRO A 268 -19.15 0.96 12.24
N SER A 269 -19.49 0.25 11.17
CA SER A 269 -18.65 0.30 9.97
C SER A 269 -18.63 1.72 9.40
N LEU A 270 -17.48 2.16 8.90
CA LEU A 270 -17.31 3.38 8.12
C LEU A 270 -17.35 3.01 6.65
N GLU A 271 -18.16 3.69 5.86
CA GLU A 271 -18.25 3.43 4.43
C GLU A 271 -17.96 4.68 3.62
N LEU A 272 -17.12 4.53 2.59
CA LEU A 272 -16.75 5.58 1.63
C LEU A 272 -17.49 5.36 0.31
N LEU A 273 -18.15 6.40 -0.20
CA LEU A 273 -18.71 6.37 -1.55
C LEU A 273 -17.65 6.76 -2.56
N ILE A 274 -17.14 5.76 -3.29
CA ILE A 274 -16.19 5.91 -4.38
C ILE A 274 -16.94 5.61 -5.68
N ASP A 275 -17.03 6.59 -6.58
CA ASP A 275 -17.93 6.56 -7.73
C ASP A 275 -19.37 6.25 -7.31
N ASN A 276 -19.87 5.03 -7.59
CA ASN A 276 -21.21 4.56 -7.25
C ASN A 276 -21.20 3.38 -6.25
N TYR A 277 -20.05 3.07 -5.66
CA TYR A 277 -19.86 1.93 -4.76
C TYR A 277 -19.55 2.40 -3.35
N TRP A 278 -20.21 1.78 -2.38
CA TRP A 278 -19.88 1.95 -0.97
C TRP A 278 -18.81 0.93 -0.58
N VAL A 279 -17.63 1.41 -0.21
CA VAL A 279 -16.51 0.61 0.26
C VAL A 279 -16.53 0.62 1.78
N GLU A 280 -16.68 -0.56 2.40
CA GLU A 280 -16.82 -0.74 3.84
C GLU A 280 -15.46 -0.93 4.53
N MET A 281 -15.27 -0.22 5.64
CA MET A 281 -14.24 -0.47 6.65
C MET A 281 -14.95 -0.77 7.97
N ARG A 282 -14.78 -1.99 8.47
CA ARG A 282 -15.40 -2.44 9.72
C ARG A 282 -14.56 -2.00 10.92
N PRO A 283 -15.11 -2.03 12.15
CA PRO A 283 -14.34 -1.67 13.34
C PRO A 283 -13.02 -2.39 13.49
N GLN A 284 -12.96 -3.68 13.15
CA GLN A 284 -11.72 -4.46 13.15
C GLN A 284 -10.66 -3.99 12.13
N ASP A 285 -11.07 -3.22 11.11
CA ASP A 285 -10.18 -2.75 10.04
C ASP A 285 -9.53 -1.41 10.39
N TYR A 286 -10.18 -0.59 11.23
CA TYR A 286 -9.69 0.75 11.60
C TYR A 286 -9.34 0.91 13.09
N LEU A 287 -9.57 -0.11 13.92
CA LEU A 287 -9.10 -0.14 15.31
C LEU A 287 -7.77 -0.91 15.40
N VAL A 288 -6.74 -0.23 15.88
CA VAL A 288 -5.42 -0.81 16.14
C VAL A 288 -5.29 -1.06 17.64
N GLN A 289 -4.75 -2.22 18.03
CA GLN A 289 -4.51 -2.63 19.43
C GLN A 289 -3.02 -2.69 19.74
#